data_AF-A0A838B1E9-F1
#
_entry.id   AF-A0A838B1E9-F1
#
_cell.length_a   1.000
_cell.length_b   1.000
_cell.length_c   1.000
_cell.angle_alpha   90.00
_cell.angle_beta   90.00
_cell.angle_gamma   90.00
#
_symmetry.space_group_name_H-M   'P 1'
#
loop_
_entity.id
_entity.type
_entity.pdbx_description
1 polymer ?
#
loop_
_entity_poly.entity_id
_entity_poly.type
_entity_poly.pdbx_seq_one_letter_code
_entity_poly.pdbx_strand_id
1 'polypeptide(L)'
;MAKSRSLSIYLLKEGFDATNALREDHALDDDIGAQGLPEGATLFVLDSDPRPPWWKSYFGVDKNLMHVTKGALVFLPVSNRCFALSFGHVAHNLIDSSYEYDFGLRITLNSLDRSN
;
A
#
# COMPACT_ATOMS: atom_id res chain seq x y z
N MET A 1 -1.40 7.30 -26.22
CA MET A 1 -2.22 6.54 -25.25
C MET A 1 -1.55 6.67 -23.88
N ALA A 2 -2.28 7.08 -22.85
CA ALA A 2 -1.73 7.12 -21.49
C ALA A 2 -1.44 5.67 -21.04
N LYS A 3 -0.27 5.42 -20.43
CA LYS A 3 0.01 4.11 -19.83
C LYS A 3 -0.95 3.90 -18.66
N SER A 4 -1.79 2.87 -18.75
CA SER A 4 -2.61 2.43 -17.62
C SER A 4 -1.69 1.85 -16.53
N ARG A 5 -1.92 2.24 -15.28
CA ARG A 5 -1.22 1.70 -14.10
C ARG A 5 -2.28 1.15 -13.16
N SER A 6 -2.13 -0.08 -12.71
CA SER A 6 -2.99 -0.67 -11.69
C SER A 6 -2.73 0.01 -10.35
N LEU A 7 -3.80 0.42 -9.67
CA LEU A 7 -3.75 1.01 -8.34
C LEU A 7 -4.55 0.12 -7.38
N SER A 8 -3.92 -0.30 -6.30
CA SER A 8 -4.60 -1.04 -5.24
C SER A 8 -5.11 -0.06 -4.19
N ILE A 9 -6.42 -0.07 -3.97
CA ILE A 9 -7.13 0.84 -3.06
C ILE A 9 -7.85 0.01 -2.01
N TYR A 10 -7.64 0.35 -0.74
CA TYR A 10 -8.28 -0.28 0.41
C TYR A 10 -9.07 0.77 1.17
N LEU A 11 -10.33 0.46 1.50
CA LEU A 11 -11.12 1.28 2.41
C LEU A 11 -10.90 0.75 3.83
N LEU A 12 -10.41 1.59 4.74
CA LEU A 12 -10.25 1.22 6.14
C LEU A 12 -11.61 1.20 6.84
N LYS A 13 -11.78 0.27 7.79
CA LYS A 13 -12.96 0.23 8.67
C LYS A 13 -13.02 1.51 9.52
N GLU A 14 -14.19 1.80 10.07
CA GLU A 14 -14.32 2.92 11.02
C GLU A 14 -13.35 2.79 12.20
N GLY A 15 -12.76 3.91 12.60
CA GLY A 15 -11.76 3.96 13.67
C GLY A 15 -10.34 3.58 13.24
N PHE A 16 -10.12 3.15 12.00
CA PHE A 16 -8.79 2.88 11.47
C PHE A 16 -8.25 4.03 10.60
N ASP A 17 -6.98 4.36 10.79
CA ASP A 17 -6.23 5.38 10.06
C ASP A 17 -4.73 5.04 9.99
N ALA A 18 -3.92 6.01 9.52
CA ALA A 18 -2.47 5.88 9.38
C ALA A 18 -1.75 5.45 10.68
N THR A 19 -2.30 5.77 11.85
CA THR A 19 -1.64 5.58 13.14
C THR A 19 -1.83 4.19 13.73
N ASN A 20 -2.84 3.45 13.25
CA ASN A 20 -3.25 2.17 13.85
C ASN A 20 -3.56 1.05 12.84
N ALA A 21 -3.51 1.34 11.54
CA ALA A 21 -3.81 0.35 10.51
C ALA A 21 -2.59 -0.46 10.06
N LEU A 22 -1.38 -0.08 10.49
CA LEU A 22 -0.14 -0.79 10.19
C LEU A 22 0.27 -1.73 11.32
N ARG A 23 0.93 -2.83 10.97
CA ARG A 23 1.54 -3.76 11.94
C ARG A 23 2.66 -3.05 12.72
N GLU A 24 2.76 -3.29 14.02
CA GLU A 24 3.76 -2.60 14.88
C GLU A 24 5.22 -2.79 14.43
N ASP A 25 5.53 -3.90 13.74
CA ASP A 25 6.87 -4.25 13.27
C ASP A 25 7.13 -3.87 11.79
N HIS A 26 6.31 -2.98 11.21
CA HIS A 26 6.48 -2.57 9.82
C HIS A 26 7.81 -1.85 9.59
N ALA A 27 8.43 -2.10 8.42
CA ALA A 27 9.69 -1.45 8.03
C ALA A 27 9.49 -0.18 7.18
N LEU A 28 8.27 0.39 7.18
CA LEU A 28 7.96 1.61 6.42
C LEU A 28 8.43 2.86 7.17
N ASP A 29 9.02 3.79 6.42
CA ASP A 29 9.44 5.12 6.87
C ASP A 29 8.31 6.14 6.65
N ASP A 30 8.03 6.96 7.65
CA ASP A 30 7.01 8.00 7.65
C ASP A 30 7.56 9.44 7.60
N ASP A 31 8.88 9.62 7.70
CA ASP A 31 9.56 10.93 7.63
C ASP A 31 10.02 11.26 6.20
N ILE A 32 9.21 10.90 5.20
CA ILE A 32 9.49 11.17 3.79
C ILE A 32 8.72 12.41 3.35
N GLY A 33 9.43 13.52 3.20
CA GLY A 33 8.88 14.77 2.68
C GLY A 33 8.29 14.61 1.28
N ALA A 34 7.00 14.90 1.12
CA ALA A 34 6.30 14.88 -0.15
C ALA A 34 5.48 16.17 -0.35
N GLN A 35 5.62 16.78 -1.53
CA GLN A 35 5.00 18.09 -1.84
C GLN A 35 3.66 17.98 -2.58
N GLY A 36 3.30 16.78 -3.03
CA GLY A 36 2.11 16.53 -3.86
C GLY A 36 1.02 15.72 -3.17
N LEU A 37 1.09 15.57 -1.84
CA LEU A 37 0.07 14.84 -1.09
C LEU A 37 -1.18 15.72 -0.91
N PRO A 38 -2.38 15.14 -1.04
CA PRO A 38 -3.60 15.81 -0.61
C PRO A 38 -3.54 16.23 0.86
N GLU A 39 -4.34 17.22 1.23
CA GLU A 39 -4.43 17.70 2.61
C GLU A 39 -4.80 16.55 3.57
N GLY A 40 -4.08 16.45 4.69
CA GLY A 40 -4.28 15.42 5.71
C GLY A 40 -3.79 14.02 5.34
N ALA A 41 -3.25 13.81 4.13
CA ALA A 41 -2.72 12.51 3.74
C ALA A 41 -1.36 12.22 4.39
N THR A 42 -1.13 10.95 4.73
CA THR A 42 0.13 10.46 5.30
C THR A 42 0.79 9.49 4.33
N LEU A 43 2.10 9.63 4.13
CA LEU A 43 2.88 8.77 3.25
C LEU A 43 3.83 7.91 4.08
N PHE A 44 3.82 6.62 3.78
CA PHE A 44 4.79 5.64 4.27
C PHE A 44 5.54 5.05 3.09
N VAL A 45 6.85 4.88 3.19
CA VAL A 45 7.71 4.36 2.11
C VAL A 45 8.49 3.14 2.58
N LEU A 46 8.48 2.09 1.74
CA LEU A 46 9.44 1.00 1.83
C LEU A 46 10.58 1.29 0.86
N ASP A 47 11.79 1.42 1.38
CA ASP A 47 13.01 1.40 0.58
C ASP A 47 14.06 0.48 1.22
N SER A 48 14.09 -0.79 0.80
CA SER A 48 14.99 -1.76 1.39
C SER A 48 16.41 -1.61 0.86
N ASP A 49 17.42 -1.82 1.70
CA ASP A 49 18.82 -1.94 1.25
C ASP A 49 18.97 -3.00 0.15
N PRO A 50 19.83 -2.77 -0.86
CA PRO A 50 20.19 -3.79 -1.84
C PRO A 50 20.80 -5.01 -1.16
N ARG A 51 20.15 -6.17 -1.30
CA ARG A 51 20.66 -7.45 -0.76
C ARG A 51 20.59 -8.54 -1.83
N PRO A 52 21.57 -9.47 -1.89
CA PRO A 52 21.48 -10.60 -2.78
C PRO A 52 20.31 -11.51 -2.37
N PRO A 53 19.54 -12.08 -3.32
CA PRO A 53 18.49 -13.02 -2.98
C PRO A 53 19.09 -14.31 -2.40
N TRP A 54 18.45 -14.88 -1.36
CA TRP A 54 18.97 -16.04 -0.63
C TRP A 54 19.31 -17.23 -1.54
N TRP A 55 18.53 -17.44 -2.60
CA TRP A 55 18.70 -18.55 -3.52
C TRP A 55 19.90 -18.40 -4.45
N LYS A 56 20.50 -17.20 -4.54
CA LYS A 56 21.73 -16.99 -5.32
C LYS A 56 22.84 -17.92 -4.83
N SER A 57 23.03 -17.98 -3.51
CA SER A 57 24.00 -18.88 -2.89
C SER A 57 23.57 -20.34 -2.97
N TYR A 58 22.26 -20.62 -2.84
CA TYR A 58 21.71 -21.97 -2.93
C TYR A 58 21.97 -22.62 -4.30
N PHE A 59 21.81 -21.87 -5.40
CA PHE A 59 22.02 -22.37 -6.76
C PHE A 59 23.43 -22.09 -7.32
N GLY A 60 24.30 -21.44 -6.56
CA GLY A 60 25.64 -21.05 -7.04
C GLY A 60 25.60 -20.11 -8.24
N VAL A 61 24.70 -19.11 -8.21
CA VAL A 61 24.55 -18.17 -9.33
C VAL A 61 25.65 -17.12 -9.30
N ASP A 62 26.54 -17.18 -10.29
CA ASP A 62 27.70 -16.28 -10.43
C ASP A 62 27.31 -14.83 -10.77
N LYS A 63 26.16 -14.64 -11.41
CA LYS A 63 25.68 -13.30 -11.79
C LYS A 63 25.48 -12.43 -10.54
N ASN A 64 25.99 -11.20 -10.56
CA ASN A 64 25.71 -10.24 -9.49
C ASN A 64 24.22 -9.82 -9.54
N LEU A 65 23.42 -10.44 -8.67
CA LEU A 65 22.00 -10.15 -8.51
C LEU A 65 21.78 -9.49 -7.15
N MET A 66 21.24 -8.28 -7.19
CA MET A 66 20.82 -7.52 -6.01
C MET A 66 19.32 -7.28 -6.12
N HIS A 67 18.61 -7.51 -5.03
CA HIS A 67 17.18 -7.25 -4.92
C HIS A 67 16.98 -6.01 -4.05
N VAL A 68 16.08 -5.14 -4.51
CA VAL A 68 15.60 -3.96 -3.80
C VAL A 68 14.09 -3.98 -3.90
N THR A 69 13.42 -3.89 -2.76
CA THR A 69 11.98 -3.73 -2.68
C THR A 69 11.69 -2.26 -2.44
N LYS A 70 10.96 -1.64 -3.37
CA LYS A 70 10.41 -0.30 -3.19
C LYS A 70 8.90 -0.36 -3.18
N GLY A 71 8.28 0.47 -2.35
CA GLY A 71 6.85 0.67 -2.37
C GLY A 71 6.44 1.82 -1.49
N ALA A 72 5.16 2.20 -1.58
CA ALA A 72 4.62 3.29 -0.80
C ALA A 72 3.17 3.00 -0.43
N LEU A 73 2.78 3.45 0.75
CA LEU A 73 1.41 3.40 1.23
C LEU A 73 0.98 4.82 1.56
N VAL A 74 -0.09 5.28 0.93
CA VAL A 74 -0.67 6.60 1.22
C VAL A 74 -1.99 6.40 1.94
N PHE A 75 -2.08 6.93 3.15
CA PHE A 75 -3.34 7.05 3.87
C PHE A 75 -3.99 8.38 3.52
N LEU A 76 -5.23 8.31 3.02
CA LEU A 76 -6.00 9.45 2.56
C LEU A 76 -7.29 9.53 3.38
N PRO A 77 -7.38 10.46 4.34
CA PRO A 77 -8.64 10.72 5.04
C PRO A 77 -9.66 11.35 4.08
N VAL A 78 -10.87 10.81 4.08
CA VAL A 78 -12.01 11.30 3.28
C VAL A 78 -13.25 11.27 4.18
N SER A 79 -13.71 12.45 4.59
CA SER A 79 -14.78 12.61 5.58
C SER A 79 -14.45 11.83 6.87
N ASN A 80 -15.30 10.88 7.30
CA ASN A 80 -15.10 10.09 8.51
C ASN A 80 -14.41 8.74 8.25
N ARG A 81 -13.85 8.54 7.06
CA ARG A 81 -13.20 7.29 6.64
C ARG A 81 -11.79 7.56 6.15
N CYS A 82 -10.99 6.51 6.09
CA CYS A 82 -9.63 6.59 5.57
C CYS A 82 -9.44 5.54 4.48
N PHE A 83 -8.74 5.92 3.41
CA PHE A 83 -8.33 5.01 2.34
C PHE A 83 -6.83 4.76 2.45
N ALA A 84 -6.40 3.53 2.18
CA ALA A 84 -5.00 3.20 1.97
C ALA A 84 -4.74 2.90 0.49
N LEU A 85 -3.85 3.66 -0.14
CA LEU A 85 -3.42 3.47 -1.52
C LEU A 85 -2.05 2.78 -1.51
N SER A 86 -1.97 1.56 -2.04
CA SER A 86 -0.73 0.78 -2.08
C SER A 86 -0.07 0.87 -3.45
N PHE A 87 1.20 1.26 -3.44
CA PHE A 87 2.09 1.27 -4.60
C PHE A 87 3.18 0.22 -4.42
N GLY A 88 3.24 -0.75 -5.32
CA GLY A 88 4.09 -1.93 -5.15
C GLY A 88 3.51 -2.91 -4.12
N HIS A 89 4.38 -3.74 -3.53
CA HIS A 89 3.97 -4.85 -2.68
C HIS A 89 4.01 -4.49 -1.18
N VAL A 90 3.40 -3.36 -0.77
CA VAL A 90 3.45 -2.89 0.64
C VAL A 90 2.15 -3.04 1.41
N ALA A 91 1.05 -3.40 0.76
CA ALA A 91 -0.25 -3.63 1.42
C ALA A 91 -0.20 -4.72 2.51
N HIS A 92 0.78 -5.63 2.48
CA HIS A 92 0.97 -6.65 3.53
C HIS A 92 1.33 -6.06 4.90
N ASN A 93 1.75 -4.79 4.97
CA ASN A 93 2.00 -4.09 6.23
C ASN A 93 0.70 -3.62 6.90
N LEU A 94 -0.43 -3.59 6.17
CA LEU A 94 -1.73 -3.36 6.79
C LEU A 94 -2.09 -4.54 7.69
N ILE A 95 -2.73 -4.23 8.82
CA ILE A 95 -3.37 -5.25 9.65
C ILE A 95 -4.59 -5.76 8.88
N ASP A 96 -4.70 -7.07 8.69
CA ASP A 96 -5.78 -7.70 7.91
C ASP A 96 -7.20 -7.28 8.38
N SER A 97 -7.36 -7.02 9.69
CA SER A 97 -8.64 -6.58 10.25
C SER A 97 -8.95 -5.09 10.05
N SER A 98 -8.01 -4.28 9.58
CA SER A 98 -8.13 -2.81 9.49
C SER A 98 -8.93 -2.32 8.28
N TYR A 99 -9.14 -3.15 7.26
CA TYR A 99 -9.81 -2.76 6.02
C TYR A 99 -11.05 -3.60 5.69
N GLU A 100 -11.92 -3.03 4.86
CA GLU A 100 -13.13 -3.68 4.36
C GLU A 100 -12.77 -4.73 3.32
N TYR A 101 -13.16 -5.98 3.58
CA TYR A 101 -13.12 -7.02 2.57
C TYR A 101 -14.16 -6.72 1.47
N ASP A 102 -13.84 -7.11 0.24
CA ASP A 102 -14.70 -6.99 -0.93
C ASP A 102 -15.16 -5.55 -1.25
N PHE A 103 -14.41 -4.53 -0.81
CA PHE A 103 -14.70 -3.14 -1.11
C PHE A 103 -14.87 -2.91 -2.63
N GLY A 104 -13.99 -3.47 -3.45
CA GLY A 104 -14.09 -3.36 -4.92
C GLY A 104 -15.37 -3.99 -5.49
N LEU A 105 -15.82 -5.12 -4.94
CA LEU A 105 -17.06 -5.76 -5.35
C LEU A 105 -18.28 -4.94 -4.90
N ARG A 106 -18.27 -4.44 -3.65
CA ARG A 106 -19.33 -3.55 -3.14
C ARG A 106 -19.45 -2.27 -3.97
N ILE A 107 -18.33 -1.64 -4.34
CA ILE A 107 -18.35 -0.48 -5.26
C ILE A 107 -18.96 -0.86 -6.60
N THR A 108 -18.54 -2.00 -7.15
CA THR A 108 -19.03 -2.46 -8.46
C THR A 108 -20.54 -2.67 -8.43
N LEU A 109 -21.05 -3.37 -7.40
CA LEU A 109 -22.48 -3.54 -7.18
C LEU A 109 -23.20 -2.20 -7.03
N ASN A 110 -22.73 -1.32 -6.14
CA ASN A 110 -23.31 0.01 -5.93
C ASN A 110 -23.25 0.90 -7.19
N SER A 111 -22.32 0.64 -8.11
CA SER A 111 -22.19 1.40 -9.36
C SER A 111 -23.10 0.89 -10.46
N LEU A 112 -23.42 -0.41 -10.45
CA LEU A 112 -24.38 -1.04 -11.35
C LEU A 112 -25.82 -0.82 -10.88
N ASP A 113 -26.05 -0.79 -9.57
CA ASP A 113 -27.37 -0.61 -8.93
C ASP A 113 -27.79 0.87 -8.86
N ARG A 114 -27.28 1.71 -9.77
CA ARG A 114 -27.66 3.13 -9.90
C ARG A 114 -29.00 3.35 -10.61
N SER A 115 -29.80 2.30 -10.78
CA SER A 115 -31.16 2.35 -11.33
C SER A 115 -32.16 1.77 -10.33
N ASN A 116 -32.43 2.53 -9.26
CA ASN A 116 -33.71 2.55 -8.57
C ASN A 116 -33.90 3.91 -7.89
#